data_AF-A0A9X5ALB9-F1
#
_entry.id   AF-A0A9X5ALB9-F1
#
_cell.length_a   1.000
_cell.length_b   1.000
_cell.length_c   1.000
_cell.angle_alpha   90.00
_cell.angle_beta   90.00
_cell.angle_gamma   90.00
#
_symmetry.space_group_name_H-M   'P 1'
#
loop_
_entity.id
_entity.type
_entity.pdbx_description
1 polymer ?
#
loop_
_entity_poly.entity_id
_entity_poly.type
_entity_poly.pdbx_seq_one_letter_code
_entity_poly.pdbx_strand_id
1 'polypeptide(L)' 'MPELLLEMYKEQLDWGWITLNDLKQDVVSELLTTENYKQITGENYDEETSN' A
#
# COMPACT_ATOMS: atom_id res chain seq x y z
N MET A 1 -11.49 1.65 -0.99
CA MET A 1 -11.06 1.77 -2.40
C MET A 1 -11.82 0.73 -3.23
N PRO A 2 -12.15 0.94 -4.51
CA PRO A 2 -12.75 -0.11 -5.35
C PRO A 2 -11.80 -1.31 -5.51
N GLU A 3 -12.33 -2.54 -5.57
CA GLU A 3 -11.53 -3.77 -5.65
C GLU A 3 -10.56 -3.79 -6.85
N LEU A 4 -11.02 -3.37 -8.03
CA LEU A 4 -10.19 -3.30 -9.24
C LEU A 4 -8.93 -2.44 -9.04
N LEU A 5 -9.04 -1.36 -8.26
CA LEU A 5 -7.91 -0.47 -8.03
C LEU A 5 -6.89 -1.13 -7.10
N LEU A 6 -7.34 -1.89 -6.09
CA LEU A 6 -6.46 -2.66 -5.21
C LEU A 6 -5.72 -3.76 -5.96
N GLU A 7 -6.39 -4.46 -6.88
CA GLU A 7 -5.75 -5.45 -7.76
C GLU A 7 -4.67 -4.82 -8.62
N MET A 8 -4.93 -3.63 -9.19
CA MET A 8 -3.92 -2.91 -9.96
C MET A 8 -2.69 -2.55 -9.11
N TYR A 9 -2.88 -2.04 -7.89
CA TYR A 9 -1.74 -1.76 -6.99
C TYR A 9 -0.94 -3.02 -6.66
N LYS A 10 -1.62 -4.16 -6.49
CA LYS A 10 -0.97 -5.45 -6.24
C LYS A 10 -0.13 -5.90 -7.44
N GLU A 11 -0.67 -5.83 -8.65
CA GLU A 11 0.07 -6.15 -9.88
C GLU A 11 1.28 -5.21 -10.07
N GLN A 12 1.10 -3.91 -9.81
CA GLN A 12 2.19 -2.93 -9.88
C GLN A 12 3.31 -3.24 -8.88
N LEU A 13 2.96 -3.67 -7.67
CA LEU A 13 3.93 -4.09 -6.67
C LEU A 13 4.63 -5.39 -7.09
N ASP A 14 3.89 -6.39 -7.56
CA ASP A 14 4.42 -7.68 -8.03
C ASP A 14 5.35 -7.51 -9.25
N TRP A 15 5.08 -6.54 -10.11
CA TRP A 15 5.93 -6.20 -11.27
C TRP A 15 7.03 -5.21 -10.94
N GLY A 16 7.09 -4.70 -9.70
CA GLY A 16 8.11 -3.77 -9.23
C GLY A 16 8.02 -2.36 -9.82
N TRP A 17 6.83 -1.94 -10.28
CA TRP A 17 6.58 -0.56 -10.72
C TRP A 17 6.43 0.41 -9.55
N ILE A 18 5.99 -0.10 -8.41
CA ILE A 18 5.95 0.60 -7.13
C ILE A 18 6.64 -0.25 -6.06
N THR A 19 6.96 0.37 -4.94
CA THR A 19 7.58 -0.28 -3.79
C THR A 19 6.65 -0.27 -2.58
N LEU A 20 6.97 -1.08 -1.56
CA LEU A 20 6.29 -1.00 -0.26
C LEU A 20 6.39 0.41 0.36
N ASN A 21 7.49 1.12 0.12
CA ASN A 21 7.66 2.48 0.63
C ASN A 21 6.69 3.47 -0.03
N ASP A 22 6.45 3.33 -1.34
CA ASP A 22 5.47 4.17 -2.04
C ASP A 22 4.07 3.95 -1.45
N LEU A 23 3.67 2.69 -1.22
CA LEU A 23 2.41 2.36 -0.57
C LEU A 23 2.32 2.90 0.87
N LYS A 24 3.43 2.89 1.64
CA LYS A 24 3.47 3.50 2.97
C LYS A 24 3.26 5.02 2.90
N GLN A 25 3.88 5.71 1.94
CA GLN A 25 3.69 7.15 1.73
C GLN A 25 2.26 7.49 1.30
N ASP A 26 1.64 6.65 0.48
CA ASP A 26 0.23 6.78 0.11
C ASP A 26 -0.71 6.61 1.31
N VAL A 27 -0.36 5.75 2.28
CA VAL A 27 -1.08 5.64 3.55
C VAL A 27 -0.90 6.90 4.41
N VAL A 28 0.32 7.42 4.54
CA VAL A 28 0.62 8.67 5.27
C VAL A 28 -0.10 9.87 4.65
N SER A 29 -0.22 9.89 3.32
CA SER A 29 -0.90 10.94 2.57
C SER A 29 -2.42 10.75 2.51
N GLU A 30 -2.97 9.77 3.24
CA GLU A 30 -4.39 9.40 3.29
C GLU A 30 -5.00 8.99 1.92
N LEU A 31 -4.17 8.67 0.92
CA LEU A 31 -4.59 8.12 -0.37
C LEU A 31 -4.98 6.64 -0.25
N LEU A 32 -4.30 5.92 0.66
CA LEU A 32 -4.62 4.57 1.05
C LEU A 32 -4.96 4.51 2.54
N THR A 33 -5.81 3.57 2.92
CA THR A 33 -5.99 3.21 4.32
C THR A 33 -5.00 2.10 4.70
N THR A 34 -4.74 1.93 5.99
CA THR A 34 -3.95 0.80 6.51
C THR A 34 -4.56 -0.55 6.13
N GLU A 35 -5.89 -0.63 5.97
CA GLU A 35 -6.58 -1.83 5.47
C GLU A 35 -6.27 -2.09 4.00
N ASN A 36 -6.32 -1.06 3.14
CA ASN A 36 -5.95 -1.21 1.73
C ASN A 36 -4.50 -1.68 1.59
N TYR A 37 -3.57 -1.09 2.37
CA TYR A 37 -2.17 -1.51 2.40
C TYR A 37 -2.04 -3.01 2.70
N LYS A 38 -2.76 -3.49 3.71
CA LYS A 38 -2.78 -4.91 4.06
C LYS A 38 -3.38 -5.79 2.97
N GLN A 39 -4.42 -5.33 2.28
CA GLN A 39 -5.01 -6.08 1.19
C GLN A 39 -4.07 -6.19 -0.02
N ILE A 40 -3.31 -5.14 -0.32
CA ILE A 40 -2.33 -5.11 -1.41
C ILE A 40 -1.11 -5.99 -1.08
N THR A 41 -0.51 -5.75 0.09
CA THR A 41 0.80 -6.32 0.46
C THR A 41 0.72 -7.64 1.22
N GLY A 42 -0.41 -7.92 1.88
CA GLY A 42 -0.55 -9.01 2.84
C GLY A 42 0.04 -8.72 4.23
N GLU A 43 0.70 -7.58 4.41
CA GLU A 43 1.39 -7.18 5.65
C GLU A 43 0.56 -6.17 6.45
N ASN A 44 0.71 -6.15 7.78
CA ASN A 44 0.13 -5.06 8.55
C ASN A 44 0.92 -3.78 8.26
N TYR A 45 0.24 -2.64 8.24
CA TYR A 45 0.92 -1.35 8.22
C TYR A 45 1.50 -1.10 9.62
N ASP A 46 2.78 -1.39 9.79
CA ASP A 46 3.55 -0.93 10.93
C ASP A 46 4.10 0.46 10.59
N GLU A 47 3.52 1.47 11.22
CA GLU A 47 4.05 2.82 11.20
C GLU A 47 5.40 2.77 11.93
N GLU A 48 6.47 2.49 11.20
CA GLU A 48 7.81 2.69 11.72
C GLU A 48 7.92 4.17 12.04
N THR A 49 7.75 4.46 13.32
CA THR A 49 7.80 5.77 13.93
C THR A 49 9.19 6.31 13.67
N SER A 50 9.36 7.02 12.56
CA SER A 50 10.56 7.81 12.32
C SER A 50 10.52 8.96 13.32
N ASN A 51 11.20 8.75 14.44
CA ASN A 51 11.58 9.79 15.41
C ASN A 51 12.32 10.94 14.73
#